data_AF-A0A4Q3RU12-F1
#
_entry.id   AF-A0A4Q3RU12-F1
#
_cell.length_a   1.000
_cell.length_b   1.000
_cell.length_c   1.000
_cell.angle_alpha   90.00
_cell.angle_beta   90.00
_cell.angle_gamma   90.00
#
_symmetry.space_group_name_H-M   'P 1'
#
loop_
_entity.id
_entity.type
_entity.pdbx_description
1 polymer ?
#
loop_
_entity_poly.entity_id
_entity_poly.type
_entity_poly.pdbx_seq_one_letter_code
_entity_poly.pdbx_strand_id
1 'polypeptide(L)'
;MGWFSKVRPDAPYQPVPRALETASYVELKARCEAVGQPLSASLYLYEGRLLISAIRGIAECGPIIGLSTDIDDETLGRTICDQLLAFRAQSPDDLRSRKLTDWEAYRASGAKSVKRFEERAWIVYIRAEHSLVRFEARPYRSPHEEVFAAGRASPDHADCGATLKRTLRAAEALRAAGVI
;
A
#
# COMPACT_ATOMS: atom_id res chain seq x y z
N MET A 1 -12.24 14.69 31.48
CA MET A 1 -12.30 13.21 31.42
C MET A 1 -12.14 12.79 29.97
N GLY A 2 -10.93 12.39 29.58
CA GLY A 2 -10.59 12.08 28.19
C GLY A 2 -11.00 10.66 27.82
N TRP A 3 -11.88 10.53 26.84
CA TRP A 3 -12.20 9.26 26.17
C TRP A 3 -11.15 8.98 25.09
N PHE A 4 -9.99 8.50 25.49
CA PHE A 4 -9.10 7.81 24.55
C PHE A 4 -9.52 6.34 24.53
N SER A 5 -10.34 5.99 23.52
CA SER A 5 -10.58 4.58 23.18
C SER A 5 -9.24 3.94 22.86
N LYS A 6 -8.78 3.03 23.73
CA LYS A 6 -7.66 2.13 23.46
C LYS A 6 -8.07 1.25 22.28
N VAL A 7 -7.71 1.66 21.07
CA VAL A 7 -7.81 0.80 19.88
C VAL A 7 -6.92 -0.40 20.15
N ARG A 8 -7.53 -1.58 20.31
CA ARG A 8 -6.79 -2.82 20.55
C ARG A 8 -5.96 -3.16 19.30
N PRO A 9 -4.68 -3.50 19.44
CA PRO A 9 -3.83 -3.84 18.30
C PRO A 9 -4.32 -5.07 17.52
N ASP A 10 -5.19 -5.89 18.10
CA ASP A 10 -5.54 -7.21 17.55
C ASP A 10 -7.01 -7.31 17.09
N ALA A 11 -7.73 -6.18 17.01
CA ALA A 11 -9.09 -6.20 16.48
C ALA A 11 -9.06 -6.58 14.98
N PRO A 12 -9.84 -7.60 14.55
CA PRO A 12 -9.95 -7.95 13.14
C PRO A 12 -10.38 -6.73 12.34
N TYR A 13 -9.83 -6.56 11.13
CA TYR A 13 -10.23 -5.49 10.23
C TYR A 13 -11.76 -5.53 10.07
N GLN A 14 -12.44 -4.49 10.54
CA GLN A 14 -13.85 -4.29 10.27
C GLN A 14 -13.97 -3.39 9.05
N PRO A 15 -14.76 -3.78 8.04
CA PRO A 15 -15.03 -2.92 6.90
C PRO A 15 -15.54 -1.56 7.40
N VAL A 16 -14.90 -0.47 6.94
CA VAL A 16 -15.38 0.87 7.25
C VAL A 16 -16.63 1.13 6.42
N PRO A 17 -17.78 1.46 7.03
CA PRO A 17 -18.97 1.85 6.27
C PRO A 17 -18.62 3.01 5.35
N ARG A 18 -18.99 2.89 4.07
CA ARG A 18 -18.67 3.91 3.06
C ARG A 18 -19.87 4.81 2.82
N ALA A 19 -19.61 6.10 2.65
CA ALA A 19 -20.61 7.07 2.21
C ALA A 19 -21.03 6.83 0.75
N LEU A 20 -20.12 6.31 -0.08
CA LEU A 20 -20.35 5.94 -1.47
C LEU A 20 -19.80 4.53 -1.73
N GLU A 21 -20.52 3.73 -2.51
CA GLU A 21 -20.08 2.35 -2.82
C GLU A 21 -18.82 2.32 -3.66
N THR A 22 -18.67 3.29 -4.57
CA THR A 22 -17.61 3.35 -5.58
C THR A 22 -16.40 4.22 -5.19
N ALA A 23 -16.41 4.83 -4.00
CA ALA A 23 -15.37 5.77 -3.61
C ALA A 23 -15.13 5.85 -2.10
N SER A 24 -14.01 6.47 -1.72
CA SER A 24 -13.56 6.60 -0.32
C SER A 24 -13.26 8.05 0.11
N TYR A 25 -13.86 9.05 -0.56
CA TYR A 25 -13.53 10.46 -0.35
C TYR A 25 -13.67 10.90 1.10
N VAL A 26 -14.81 10.57 1.71
CA VAL A 26 -15.17 11.02 3.06
C VAL A 26 -14.32 10.29 4.09
N GLU A 27 -14.17 8.98 3.94
CA GLU A 27 -13.49 8.13 4.92
C GLU A 27 -12.00 8.43 4.94
N LEU A 28 -11.35 8.55 3.77
CA LEU A 28 -9.92 8.86 3.71
C LEU A 28 -9.64 10.25 4.25
N LYS A 29 -10.46 11.26 3.90
CA LYS A 29 -10.31 12.61 4.43
C LYS A 29 -10.46 12.62 5.96
N ALA A 30 -11.55 12.09 6.49
CA ALA A 30 -11.80 12.04 7.92
C ALA A 30 -10.70 11.26 8.67
N ARG A 31 -10.20 10.18 8.08
CA ARG A 31 -9.11 9.39 8.66
C ARG A 31 -7.77 10.15 8.65
N CYS A 32 -7.43 10.86 7.57
CA CYS A 32 -6.26 11.75 7.54
C CYS A 32 -6.35 12.81 8.64
N GLU A 33 -7.50 13.47 8.78
CA GLU A 33 -7.74 14.50 9.80
C GLU A 33 -7.62 13.94 11.23
N ALA A 34 -8.23 12.77 11.50
CA ALA A 34 -8.18 12.13 12.81
C ALA A 34 -6.77 11.67 13.21
N VAL A 35 -5.96 11.25 12.24
CA VAL A 35 -4.59 10.77 12.45
C VAL A 35 -3.59 11.95 12.45
N GLY A 36 -3.92 13.07 11.79
CA GLY A 36 -3.08 14.27 11.71
C GLY A 36 -1.89 14.13 10.77
N GLN A 37 -1.87 13.13 9.87
CA GLN A 37 -0.80 12.88 8.90
C GLN A 37 -1.31 12.06 7.71
N PRO A 38 -0.56 11.99 6.59
CA PRO A 38 -0.91 11.14 5.45
C PRO A 38 -1.03 9.66 5.84
N LEU A 39 -2.00 8.97 5.26
CA LEU A 39 -2.14 7.52 5.39
C LEU A 39 -1.23 6.85 4.38
N SER A 40 -0.60 5.74 4.76
CA SER A 40 0.40 5.08 3.90
C SER A 40 0.14 3.59 3.79
N ALA A 41 0.32 3.06 2.59
CA ALA A 41 0.31 1.64 2.27
C ALA A 41 1.44 1.33 1.28
N SER A 42 1.88 0.07 1.26
CA SER A 42 2.78 -0.46 0.24
C SER A 42 2.06 -1.55 -0.52
N LEU A 43 2.24 -1.54 -1.84
CA LEU A 43 1.94 -2.67 -2.70
C LEU A 43 3.24 -3.27 -3.20
N TYR A 44 3.32 -4.60 -3.21
CA TYR A 44 4.40 -5.35 -3.84
C TYR A 44 3.85 -6.16 -5.00
N LEU A 45 4.55 -6.15 -6.14
CA LEU A 45 4.29 -7.06 -7.25
C LEU A 45 5.43 -8.08 -7.32
N TYR A 46 5.11 -9.36 -7.13
CA TYR A 46 6.08 -10.45 -7.18
C TYR A 46 5.50 -11.66 -7.91
N GLU A 47 6.17 -12.11 -8.98
CA GLU A 47 5.83 -13.31 -9.76
C GLU A 47 4.31 -13.43 -10.05
N GLY A 48 3.69 -12.31 -10.49
CA GLY A 48 2.27 -12.27 -10.89
C GLY A 48 1.26 -12.05 -9.75
N ARG A 49 1.73 -11.79 -8.52
CA ARG A 49 0.89 -11.52 -7.35
C ARG A 49 1.05 -10.09 -6.86
N LEU A 50 -0.06 -9.47 -6.50
CA LEU A 50 -0.09 -8.17 -5.81
C LEU A 50 -0.27 -8.42 -4.32
N LEU A 51 0.55 -7.79 -3.48
CA LEU A 51 0.51 -7.91 -2.03
C LEU A 51 0.40 -6.52 -1.43
N ILE A 52 -0.65 -6.22 -0.68
CA ILE A 52 -0.93 -4.86 -0.18
C ILE A 52 -1.06 -4.87 1.33
N SER A 53 -0.34 -3.97 2.00
CA SER A 53 -0.47 -3.75 3.45
C SER A 53 -0.31 -2.26 3.79
N ALA A 54 -1.02 -1.82 4.82
CA ALA A 54 -0.78 -0.54 5.46
C ALA A 54 0.64 -0.48 6.06
N ILE A 55 1.33 0.66 5.90
CA ILE A 55 2.70 0.83 6.39
C ILE A 55 2.87 2.09 7.22
N ARG A 56 3.76 2.04 8.21
CA ARG A 56 4.32 3.22 8.89
C ARG A 56 5.83 3.28 8.64
N GLY A 57 6.26 4.25 7.83
CA GLY A 57 7.63 4.26 7.31
C GLY A 57 7.83 3.06 6.39
N ILE A 58 8.63 2.09 6.83
CA ILE A 58 8.84 0.82 6.11
C ILE A 58 8.15 -0.37 6.77
N ALA A 59 7.50 -0.17 7.91
CA ALA A 59 6.96 -1.28 8.68
C ALA A 59 5.49 -1.52 8.37
N GLU A 60 5.15 -2.76 8.06
CA GLU A 60 3.77 -3.23 7.88
C GLU A 60 3.02 -3.18 9.22
N CYS A 61 1.84 -2.56 9.23
CA CYS A 61 1.05 -2.35 10.44
C CYS A 61 -0.41 -2.83 10.33
N GLY A 62 -0.75 -3.48 9.22
CA GLY A 62 -2.06 -4.08 8.96
C GLY A 62 -1.93 -5.43 8.24
N PRO A 63 -3.05 -6.16 8.11
CA PRO A 63 -3.04 -7.47 7.47
C PRO A 63 -2.61 -7.36 6.01
N ILE A 64 -1.76 -8.30 5.57
CA ILE A 64 -1.42 -8.44 4.16
C ILE A 64 -2.60 -8.99 3.34
N ILE A 65 -2.93 -8.34 2.23
CA ILE A 65 -3.91 -8.84 1.27
C ILE A 65 -3.19 -9.24 -0.01
N GLY A 66 -3.37 -10.49 -0.42
CA GLY A 66 -2.88 -11.01 -1.69
C GLY A 66 -3.96 -10.99 -2.75
N LEU A 67 -3.65 -10.43 -3.93
CA LEU A 67 -4.55 -10.33 -5.07
C LEU A 67 -3.88 -10.87 -6.34
N SER A 68 -4.71 -11.30 -7.30
CA SER A 68 -4.26 -11.58 -8.67
C SER A 68 -3.89 -10.28 -9.40
N THR A 69 -2.98 -10.35 -10.35
CA THR A 69 -2.67 -9.23 -11.26
C THR A 69 -3.79 -8.92 -12.25
N ASP A 70 -4.66 -9.90 -12.52
CA ASP A 70 -5.84 -9.77 -13.39
C ASP A 70 -7.07 -9.20 -12.67
N ILE A 71 -6.95 -8.83 -11.40
CA ILE A 71 -8.05 -8.20 -10.64
C ILE A 71 -8.57 -6.96 -11.36
N ASP A 72 -9.88 -6.71 -11.33
CA ASP A 72 -10.46 -5.51 -11.92
C ASP A 72 -10.05 -4.24 -11.17
N ASP A 73 -10.15 -3.09 -11.86
CA ASP A 73 -9.66 -1.81 -11.34
C ASP A 73 -10.45 -1.35 -10.10
N GLU A 74 -11.76 -1.59 -10.07
CA GLU A 74 -12.62 -1.17 -8.97
C GLU A 74 -12.30 -1.95 -7.69
N THR A 75 -12.24 -3.28 -7.75
CA THR A 75 -11.87 -4.12 -6.60
C THR A 75 -10.47 -3.81 -6.11
N LEU A 76 -9.51 -3.55 -7.01
CA LEU A 76 -8.16 -3.16 -6.66
C LEU A 76 -8.14 -1.82 -5.91
N GLY A 77 -8.78 -0.79 -6.46
CA GLY A 77 -8.83 0.53 -5.83
C GLY A 77 -9.57 0.55 -4.51
N ARG A 78 -10.66 -0.23 -4.38
CA ARG A 78 -11.36 -0.44 -3.11
C ARG A 78 -10.41 -1.05 -2.06
N THR A 79 -9.67 -2.09 -2.45
CA THR A 79 -8.70 -2.74 -1.56
C THR A 79 -7.58 -1.79 -1.14
N ILE A 80 -7.08 -0.96 -2.05
CA ILE A 80 -6.09 0.08 -1.74
C ILE A 80 -6.64 1.05 -0.70
N CYS A 81 -7.87 1.53 -0.89
CA CYS A 81 -8.51 2.44 0.06
C CYS A 81 -8.74 1.78 1.42
N ASP A 82 -9.16 0.51 1.44
CA ASP A 82 -9.33 -0.26 2.68
C ASP A 82 -8.02 -0.37 3.47
N GLN A 83 -6.90 -0.62 2.78
CA GLN A 83 -5.57 -0.67 3.39
C GLN A 83 -5.10 0.70 3.90
N LEU A 84 -5.37 1.78 3.16
CA LEU A 84 -5.10 3.13 3.63
C LEU A 84 -5.91 3.47 4.89
N LEU A 85 -7.19 3.07 4.95
CA LEU A 85 -8.02 3.24 6.13
C LEU A 85 -7.56 2.39 7.33
N ALA A 86 -6.98 1.22 7.06
CA ALA A 86 -6.38 0.35 8.06
C ALA A 86 -5.07 0.91 8.66
N PHE A 87 -4.52 1.99 8.11
CA PHE A 87 -3.30 2.62 8.62
C PHE A 87 -3.39 2.96 10.10
N ARG A 88 -2.29 2.66 10.81
CA ARG A 88 -2.11 2.94 12.25
C ARG A 88 -0.91 3.84 12.45
N ALA A 89 -1.13 4.96 13.14
CA ALA A 89 -0.10 5.95 13.43
C ALA A 89 0.95 5.47 14.44
N GLN A 90 0.63 4.45 15.24
CA GLN A 90 1.58 3.80 16.15
C GLN A 90 2.32 2.70 15.39
N SER A 91 3.65 2.67 15.52
CA SER A 91 4.42 1.50 15.06
C SER A 91 4.00 0.29 15.89
N PRO A 92 3.90 -0.90 15.28
CA PRO A 92 3.79 -2.14 16.04
C PRO A 92 4.91 -2.19 17.10
N ASP A 93 4.55 -2.52 18.34
CA ASP A 93 5.46 -2.51 19.49
C ASP A 93 6.63 -3.50 19.36
N ASP A 94 6.55 -4.45 18.42
CA ASP A 94 7.46 -5.60 18.32
C ASP A 94 8.34 -5.65 17.05
N LEU A 95 8.59 -4.51 16.39
CA LEU A 95 9.54 -4.43 15.27
C LEU A 95 11.01 -4.50 15.70
N ARG A 96 11.34 -5.33 16.69
CA ARG A 96 12.67 -5.42 17.33
C ARG A 96 13.82 -5.74 16.37
N SER A 97 13.52 -6.24 15.16
CA SER A 97 14.56 -6.68 14.22
C SER A 97 14.58 -5.95 12.87
N ARG A 98 13.49 -5.28 12.42
CA ARG A 98 13.35 -4.69 11.06
C ARG A 98 13.80 -5.62 9.91
N LYS A 99 13.88 -6.94 10.12
CA LYS A 99 14.36 -7.89 9.12
C LYS A 99 13.23 -8.17 8.13
N LEU A 100 13.55 -8.20 6.84
CA LEU A 100 12.59 -8.54 5.78
C LEU A 100 11.96 -9.92 5.93
N THR A 101 12.64 -10.86 6.61
CA THR A 101 12.08 -12.18 6.94
C THR A 101 10.84 -12.10 7.84
N ASP A 102 10.66 -10.97 8.53
CA ASP A 102 9.54 -10.73 9.43
C ASP A 102 8.38 -10.01 8.74
N TRP A 103 8.56 -9.57 7.50
CA TRP A 103 7.53 -8.87 6.74
C TRP A 103 6.53 -9.89 6.19
N GLU A 104 5.24 -9.62 6.42
CA GLU A 104 4.15 -10.44 5.94
C GLU A 104 4.11 -10.46 4.42
N ALA A 105 4.43 -9.35 3.74
CA ALA A 105 4.53 -9.33 2.28
C ALA A 105 5.60 -10.31 1.76
N TYR A 106 6.78 -10.35 2.38
CA TYR A 106 7.81 -11.31 2.00
C TYR A 106 7.32 -12.75 2.17
N ARG A 107 6.71 -13.07 3.33
CA ARG A 107 6.19 -14.42 3.61
C ARG A 107 5.06 -14.79 2.64
N ALA A 108 4.14 -13.87 2.35
CA ALA A 108 3.01 -14.07 1.44
C ALA A 108 3.43 -14.17 -0.04
N SER A 109 4.58 -13.60 -0.42
CA SER A 109 5.11 -13.67 -1.78
C SER A 109 5.49 -15.09 -2.22
N GLY A 110 5.82 -15.97 -1.26
CA GLY A 110 6.35 -17.31 -1.55
C GLY A 110 7.81 -17.30 -2.03
N ALA A 111 8.51 -16.17 -1.95
CA ALA A 111 9.92 -16.09 -2.30
C ALA A 111 10.77 -17.02 -1.40
N LYS A 112 11.71 -17.74 -2.02
CA LYS A 112 12.59 -18.70 -1.31
C LYS A 112 13.68 -18.03 -0.47
N SER A 113 13.97 -16.75 -0.72
CA SER A 113 14.95 -15.96 0.01
C SER A 113 14.63 -14.48 -0.12
N VAL A 114 15.03 -13.70 0.89
CA VAL A 114 14.92 -12.23 0.89
C VAL A 114 15.58 -11.65 -0.35
N LYS A 115 16.82 -12.08 -0.66
CA LYS A 115 17.55 -11.62 -1.84
C LYS A 115 16.74 -11.81 -3.14
N ARG A 116 16.11 -12.97 -3.33
CA ARG A 116 15.29 -13.23 -4.53
C ARG A 116 14.02 -12.38 -4.56
N PHE A 117 13.44 -12.08 -3.40
CA PHE A 117 12.32 -11.15 -3.30
C PHE A 117 12.75 -9.75 -3.75
N GLU A 118 13.81 -9.20 -3.15
CA GLU A 118 14.29 -7.85 -3.45
C GLU A 118 14.70 -7.66 -4.92
N GLU A 119 15.31 -8.67 -5.54
CA GLU A 119 15.77 -8.60 -6.94
C GLU A 119 14.63 -8.62 -7.97
N ARG A 120 13.49 -9.22 -7.63
CA ARG A 120 12.38 -9.48 -8.56
C ARG A 120 11.11 -8.71 -8.25
N ALA A 121 10.95 -8.26 -7.01
CA ALA A 121 9.77 -7.52 -6.60
C ALA A 121 9.80 -6.10 -7.16
N TRP A 122 8.62 -5.60 -7.49
CA TRP A 122 8.35 -4.17 -7.59
C TRP A 122 7.67 -3.70 -6.32
N ILE A 123 7.86 -2.43 -5.98
CA ILE A 123 7.17 -1.78 -4.88
C ILE A 123 6.45 -0.53 -5.39
N VAL A 124 5.24 -0.32 -4.90
CA VAL A 124 4.48 0.91 -5.05
C VAL A 124 4.22 1.48 -3.68
N TYR A 125 4.77 2.65 -3.40
CA TYR A 125 4.37 3.41 -2.22
C TYR A 125 3.08 4.15 -2.53
N ILE A 126 2.09 3.97 -1.65
CA ILE A 126 0.76 4.55 -1.79
C ILE A 126 0.53 5.48 -0.63
N ARG A 127 0.19 6.73 -0.90
CA ARG A 127 -0.11 7.72 0.14
C ARG A 127 -1.42 8.43 -0.13
N ALA A 128 -2.27 8.53 0.90
CA ALA A 128 -3.43 9.39 0.87
C ALA A 128 -3.14 10.69 1.60
N GLU A 129 -3.34 11.80 0.90
CA GLU A 129 -3.26 13.16 1.43
C GLU A 129 -4.64 13.81 1.23
N HIS A 130 -5.52 13.66 2.20
CA HIS A 130 -6.93 14.08 2.14
C HIS A 130 -7.70 13.42 0.97
N SER A 131 -8.01 14.19 -0.08
CA SER A 131 -8.81 13.78 -1.23
C SER A 131 -7.97 13.37 -2.44
N LEU A 132 -6.69 13.07 -2.24
CA LEU A 132 -5.77 12.63 -3.29
C LEU A 132 -5.05 11.36 -2.85
N VAL A 133 -4.93 10.39 -3.76
CA VAL A 133 -4.08 9.22 -3.61
C VAL A 133 -2.90 9.31 -4.57
N ARG A 134 -1.68 9.17 -4.04
CA ARG A 134 -0.42 9.19 -4.77
C ARG A 134 0.16 7.78 -4.84
N PHE A 135 0.74 7.46 -5.98
CA PHE A 135 1.41 6.19 -6.25
C PHE A 135 2.83 6.47 -6.72
N GLU A 136 3.82 5.79 -6.16
CA GLU A 136 5.22 5.90 -6.55
C GLU A 136 5.78 4.49 -6.73
N ALA A 137 5.99 4.07 -7.98
CA ALA A 137 6.37 2.72 -8.36
C ALA A 137 7.83 2.63 -8.82
N ARG A 138 8.54 1.62 -8.31
CA ARG A 138 9.94 1.32 -8.67
C ARG A 138 10.26 -0.15 -8.43
N PRO A 139 11.36 -0.70 -8.99
CA PRO A 139 11.91 -1.97 -8.53
C PRO A 139 12.20 -1.89 -7.03
N TYR A 140 11.96 -2.98 -6.28
CA TYR A 140 12.25 -2.98 -4.85
C TYR A 140 13.71 -2.64 -4.58
N ARG A 141 14.61 -3.26 -5.35
CA ARG A 141 16.03 -2.90 -5.40
C ARG A 141 16.31 -2.16 -6.72
N SER A 142 16.50 -0.85 -6.63
CA SER A 142 16.96 -0.02 -7.76
C SER A 142 18.27 0.69 -7.38
N PRO A 143 19.23 0.84 -8.31
CA PRO A 143 20.42 1.65 -8.09
C PRO A 143 20.12 3.16 -8.00
N HIS A 144 18.96 3.59 -8.50
CA HIS A 144 18.50 4.98 -8.53
C HIS A 144 17.19 5.10 -7.76
N GLU A 145 17.28 5.06 -6.44
CA GLU A 145 16.12 5.08 -5.55
C GLU A 145 15.23 6.32 -5.73
N GLU A 146 15.81 7.41 -6.20
CA GLU A 146 15.20 8.69 -6.52
C GLU A 146 14.40 8.71 -7.83
N VAL A 147 14.57 7.71 -8.70
CA VAL A 147 13.88 7.63 -9.98
C VAL A 147 12.77 6.60 -9.90
N PHE A 148 11.54 7.05 -10.14
CA PHE A 148 10.33 6.23 -10.04
C PHE A 148 9.25 6.75 -10.98
N ALA A 149 8.29 5.90 -11.32
CA ALA A 149 7.06 6.34 -11.98
C ALA A 149 6.07 6.83 -10.92
N ALA A 150 5.42 7.97 -11.19
CA ALA A 150 4.46 8.56 -10.27
C ALA A 150 3.06 8.69 -10.90
N GLY A 151 2.04 8.38 -10.11
CA GLY A 151 0.64 8.51 -10.46
C GLY A 151 -0.15 9.25 -9.39
N ARG A 152 -1.25 9.87 -9.79
CA ARG A 152 -2.17 10.60 -8.91
C ARG A 152 -3.60 10.26 -9.30
N ALA A 153 -4.42 9.88 -8.32
CA ALA A 153 -5.82 9.55 -8.52
C ALA A 153 -6.69 10.22 -7.47
N SER A 154 -7.96 10.41 -7.82
CA SER A 154 -9.01 10.65 -6.85
C SER A 154 -9.30 9.35 -6.06
N PRO A 155 -9.83 9.43 -4.83
CA PRO A 155 -10.33 8.27 -4.06
C PRO A 155 -11.51 7.50 -4.68
N ASP A 156 -11.79 7.69 -5.96
CA ASP A 156 -12.65 6.80 -6.75
C ASP A 156 -11.94 5.45 -6.94
N HIS A 157 -12.67 4.36 -6.70
CA HIS A 157 -12.05 3.03 -6.68
C HIS A 157 -11.54 2.63 -8.07
N ALA A 158 -12.32 2.85 -9.13
CA ALA A 158 -11.88 2.51 -10.48
C ALA A 158 -10.67 3.36 -10.91
N ASP A 159 -10.68 4.67 -10.62
CA ASP A 159 -9.56 5.57 -10.92
C ASP A 159 -8.28 5.17 -10.17
N CYS A 160 -8.40 4.82 -8.89
CA CYS A 160 -7.28 4.35 -8.07
C CYS A 160 -6.65 3.07 -8.65
N GLY A 161 -7.46 2.05 -8.96
CA GLY A 161 -6.94 0.80 -9.52
C GLY A 161 -6.29 0.99 -10.89
N ALA A 162 -6.96 1.73 -11.78
CA ALA A 162 -6.44 2.03 -13.11
C ALA A 162 -5.12 2.83 -13.03
N THR A 163 -5.05 3.84 -12.15
CA THR A 163 -3.86 4.65 -11.95
C THR A 163 -2.70 3.84 -11.38
N LEU A 164 -2.95 2.95 -10.42
CA LEU A 164 -1.91 2.07 -9.89
C LEU A 164 -1.31 1.19 -11.00
N LYS A 165 -2.16 0.55 -11.82
CA LYS A 165 -1.70 -0.30 -12.94
C LYS A 165 -0.92 0.51 -13.97
N ARG A 166 -1.37 1.71 -14.34
CA ARG A 166 -0.62 2.61 -15.24
C ARG A 166 0.73 2.98 -14.66
N THR A 167 0.80 3.27 -13.37
CA THR A 167 2.04 3.65 -12.68
C THR A 167 3.04 2.49 -12.65
N LEU A 168 2.58 1.27 -12.38
CA LEU A 168 3.42 0.07 -12.48
C LEU A 168 3.96 -0.16 -13.89
N ARG A 169 3.10 -0.11 -14.92
CA ARG A 169 3.52 -0.26 -16.32
C ARG A 169 4.51 0.81 -16.75
N ALA A 170 4.35 2.05 -16.27
CA ALA A 170 5.30 3.12 -16.51
C ALA A 170 6.66 2.82 -15.87
N ALA A 171 6.70 2.30 -14.64
CA ALA A 171 7.94 1.88 -14.00
C ALA A 171 8.61 0.71 -14.76
N GLU A 172 7.83 -0.27 -15.21
CA GLU A 172 8.31 -1.37 -16.06
C GLU A 172 8.93 -0.85 -17.36
N ALA A 173 8.29 0.13 -18.01
CA ALA A 173 8.82 0.77 -19.22
C ALA A 173 10.12 1.54 -18.96
N LEU A 174 10.24 2.26 -17.84
CA LEU A 174 11.47 2.95 -17.44
C LEU A 174 12.63 1.95 -17.23
N ARG A 175 12.36 0.81 -16.60
CA ARG A 175 13.37 -0.25 -16.41
C ARG A 175 13.78 -0.88 -17.73
N ALA A 176 12.83 -1.14 -18.61
CA ALA A 176 13.11 -1.66 -19.95
C ALA A 176 13.97 -0.69 -20.78
N ALA A 177 13.85 0.62 -20.53
CA ALA A 177 14.68 1.65 -21.14
C ALA A 177 16.04 1.84 -20.44
N GLY A 178 16.34 1.11 -19.36
CA GLY A 178 17.59 1.24 -18.59
C GLY A 178 17.67 2.51 -17.74
N VAL A 179 16.54 3.16 -17.45
CA VAL A 179 16.47 4.37 -16.63
C VAL A 179 16.43 4.04 -15.14
N ILE A 180 15.78 2.93 -14.76
CA ILE A 180 15.64 2.48 -13.35
C ILE A 180 15.97 1.00 -13.15
#